data_AF-A0A534NIA8-F1
#
_entry.id   AF-A0A534NIA8-F1
#
_cell.length_a   1.000
_cell.length_b   1.000
_cell.length_c   1.000
_cell.angle_alpha   90.00
_cell.angle_beta   90.00
_cell.angle_gamma   90.00
#
_symmetry.space_group_name_H-M   'P 1'
#
loop_
_entity.id
_entity.type
_entity.pdbx_description
1 polymer ?
#
loop_
_entity_poly.entity_id
_entity_poly.type
_entity_poly.pdbx_seq_one_letter_code
_entity_poly.pdbx_strand_id
1 'polypeptide(L)'
;MRNGRRVKGQQAGSGLAVRNRLIRYQPGRARPPIPGGITPEDFLKITRTLRDILQDIDKKLKSAPHGPKEIHVRLNESDKPFPFPVFAGWVEAEDVRQTRQQWNHPDPGLHRFGDDVYSEIYGEAFRYANQKGNHFRYRDWEEGEILEKRSGEKATDPKAGNRFQTCLAIVIGERCAGTLVVGFRKKPPQKLLTTAQTILREWAREDFTTPRRGRLIKFLKRFDLGGPRLQRSDWVKQI
;
A
#
# COMPACT_ATOMS: atom_id res chain seq x y z
N MET A 1 -33.07 -21.75 -66.98
CA MET A 1 -32.76 -22.47 -65.72
C MET A 1 -32.72 -21.46 -64.57
N ARG A 2 -33.55 -21.65 -63.55
CA ARG A 2 -33.70 -20.81 -62.34
C ARG A 2 -32.91 -21.42 -61.17
N ASN A 3 -32.71 -20.58 -60.14
CA ASN A 3 -32.09 -20.79 -58.81
C ASN A 3 -30.58 -20.52 -58.81
N GLY A 4 -29.97 -19.77 -57.90
CA GLY A 4 -30.25 -19.21 -56.57
C GLY A 4 -28.85 -19.02 -55.95
N ARG A 5 -28.43 -17.97 -55.25
CA ARG A 5 -28.91 -17.38 -54.00
C ARG A 5 -28.18 -16.03 -53.82
N ARG A 6 -28.89 -15.01 -53.34
CA ARG A 6 -28.29 -13.81 -52.73
C ARG A 6 -27.68 -14.18 -51.39
N VAL A 7 -26.42 -13.85 -51.17
CA VAL A 7 -25.81 -13.81 -49.82
C VAL A 7 -25.89 -12.36 -49.34
N LYS A 8 -26.79 -12.11 -48.37
CA LYS A 8 -26.70 -10.97 -47.46
C LYS A 8 -25.82 -11.43 -46.29
N GLY A 9 -24.76 -10.70 -46.00
CA GLY A 9 -23.86 -11.00 -44.89
C GLY A 9 -23.16 -9.75 -44.39
N GLN A 10 -23.90 -8.97 -43.60
CA GLN A 10 -23.48 -8.10 -42.50
C GLN A 10 -22.08 -7.46 -42.59
N GLN A 11 -22.09 -6.13 -42.81
CA GLN A 11 -21.14 -5.21 -42.20
C GLN A 11 -21.16 -5.41 -40.67
N ALA A 12 -20.13 -6.03 -40.13
CA ALA A 12 -19.84 -5.98 -38.70
C ALA A 12 -18.73 -4.95 -38.50
N GLY A 13 -19.14 -3.73 -38.16
CA GLY A 13 -18.24 -2.76 -37.58
C GLY A 13 -17.70 -3.29 -36.26
N SER A 14 -16.38 -3.30 -36.14
CA SER A 14 -15.72 -3.27 -34.84
C SER A 14 -14.73 -2.12 -34.88
N GLY A 15 -15.29 -0.91 -34.86
CA GLY A 15 -14.55 0.24 -34.37
C GLY A 15 -13.97 -0.17 -33.03
N LEU A 16 -12.64 -0.23 -32.95
CA LEU A 16 -11.90 -0.34 -31.70
C LEU A 16 -12.35 0.85 -30.85
N ALA A 17 -13.36 0.63 -30.03
CA ALA A 17 -13.66 1.47 -28.90
C ALA A 17 -12.47 1.28 -27.95
N VAL A 18 -11.44 2.09 -28.18
CA VAL A 18 -10.53 2.54 -27.13
C VAL A 18 -11.45 2.98 -26.02
N ARG A 19 -11.64 2.10 -25.02
CA ARG A 19 -12.31 2.45 -23.78
C ARG A 19 -11.39 3.44 -23.10
N ASN A 20 -11.49 4.70 -23.54
CA ASN A 20 -11.15 5.85 -22.74
C ASN A 20 -11.86 5.61 -21.42
N ARG A 21 -11.12 5.15 -20.40
CA ARG A 21 -11.55 5.24 -19.02
C ARG A 21 -11.75 6.73 -18.81
N LEU A 22 -13.00 7.16 -18.99
CA LEU A 22 -13.45 8.49 -18.62
C LEU A 22 -13.12 8.64 -17.14
N ILE A 23 -12.00 9.32 -16.86
CA ILE A 23 -11.84 10.04 -15.61
C ILE A 23 -12.96 11.06 -15.64
N ARG A 24 -14.11 10.71 -15.06
CA ARG A 24 -15.19 11.66 -14.85
C ARG A 24 -14.68 12.62 -13.79
N TYR A 25 -14.06 13.70 -14.23
CA TYR A 25 -13.94 14.91 -13.42
C TYR A 25 -15.33 15.23 -12.90
N GLN A 26 -15.54 15.07 -11.60
CA GLN A 26 -16.74 15.54 -10.92
C GLN A 26 -16.48 16.99 -10.51
N PRO A 27 -17.17 17.97 -11.11
CA PRO A 27 -17.10 19.35 -10.65
C PRO A 27 -17.54 19.39 -9.19
N GLY A 28 -16.70 19.91 -8.29
CA GLY A 28 -16.96 20.00 -6.85
C GLY A 28 -16.00 19.23 -5.94
N ARG A 29 -15.03 18.48 -6.48
CA ARG A 29 -13.98 17.89 -5.62
C ARG A 29 -12.97 18.92 -5.16
N ALA A 30 -13.09 19.31 -3.90
CA ALA A 30 -12.11 20.17 -3.23
C ALA A 30 -10.74 19.49 -3.00
N ARG A 31 -10.63 18.16 -3.17
CA ARG A 31 -9.39 17.40 -2.91
C ARG A 31 -8.90 16.63 -4.16
N PRO A 32 -7.59 16.63 -4.45
CA PRO A 32 -7.00 15.88 -5.56
C PRO A 32 -7.18 14.37 -5.40
N PRO A 33 -7.48 13.61 -6.49
CA PRO A 33 -7.63 12.16 -6.45
C PRO A 33 -6.30 11.42 -6.34
N ILE A 34 -6.34 10.14 -5.97
CA ILE A 34 -5.21 9.20 -5.99
C ILE A 34 -5.44 8.21 -7.14
N PRO A 35 -4.39 7.79 -7.89
CA PRO A 35 -3.03 8.32 -7.86
C PRO A 35 -2.87 9.62 -8.66
N GLY A 36 -3.80 9.98 -9.56
CA GLY A 36 -3.59 11.03 -10.56
C GLY A 36 -3.33 12.45 -10.02
N GLY A 37 -3.68 12.73 -8.77
CA GLY A 37 -3.43 14.00 -8.09
C GLY A 37 -2.22 14.01 -7.16
N ILE A 38 -1.47 12.91 -7.05
CA ILE A 38 -0.19 12.88 -6.32
C ILE A 38 0.94 13.31 -7.27
N THR A 39 1.68 14.34 -6.89
CA THR A 39 2.83 14.86 -7.66
C THR A 39 4.15 14.19 -7.26
N PRO A 40 5.25 14.39 -8.02
CA PRO A 40 6.59 13.95 -7.60
C PRO A 40 7.00 14.51 -6.23
N GLU A 41 6.65 15.76 -5.91
CA GLU A 41 6.93 16.37 -4.61
C GLU A 41 6.15 15.69 -3.48
N ASP A 42 4.90 15.29 -3.75
CA ASP A 42 4.10 14.53 -2.80
C ASP A 42 4.67 13.13 -2.58
N PHE A 43 5.16 12.45 -3.63
CA PHE A 43 5.90 11.19 -3.50
C PHE A 43 7.16 11.34 -2.63
N LEU A 44 7.94 12.40 -2.84
CA LEU A 44 9.11 12.70 -2.00
C LEU A 44 8.72 12.98 -0.54
N LYS A 45 7.60 13.66 -0.28
CA LYS A 45 7.09 13.90 1.07
C LYS A 45 6.65 12.59 1.75
N ILE A 46 5.96 11.70 1.03
CA ILE A 46 5.62 10.37 1.54
C ILE A 46 6.90 9.61 1.88
N THR A 47 7.86 9.56 0.97
CA THR A 47 9.14 8.87 1.16
C THR A 47 9.92 9.42 2.37
N ARG A 48 9.96 10.73 2.57
CA ARG A 48 10.56 11.34 3.78
C ARG A 48 9.82 10.92 5.05
N THR A 49 8.49 10.89 5.01
CA THR A 49 7.67 10.44 6.16
C THR A 49 7.94 8.97 6.49
N LEU A 50 8.01 8.11 5.47
CA LEU A 50 8.38 6.71 5.62
C LEU A 50 9.77 6.53 6.25
N ARG A 51 10.75 7.34 5.82
CA ARG A 51 12.09 7.34 6.42
C ARG A 51 12.06 7.70 7.89
N ASP A 52 11.27 8.71 8.28
CA ASP A 52 11.11 9.09 9.70
C ASP A 52 10.48 7.96 10.52
N ILE A 53 9.49 7.25 9.96
CA ILE A 53 8.88 6.08 10.62
C ILE A 53 9.94 4.98 10.81
N LEU A 54 10.67 4.64 9.76
CA LEU A 54 11.69 3.60 9.79
C LEU A 54 12.78 3.93 10.83
N GLN A 55 13.25 5.17 10.86
CA GLN A 55 14.23 5.65 11.84
C GLN A 55 13.70 5.63 13.27
N ASP A 56 12.42 5.93 13.49
CA ASP A 56 11.83 5.85 14.84
C ASP A 56 11.77 4.42 15.35
N ILE A 57 11.42 3.48 14.47
CA ILE A 57 11.48 2.06 14.79
C ILE A 57 12.95 1.71 15.09
N ASP A 58 13.88 1.97 14.18
CA ASP A 58 15.30 1.61 14.34
C ASP A 58 15.93 2.18 15.62
N LYS A 59 15.71 3.47 15.91
CA LYS A 59 16.20 4.14 17.15
C LYS A 59 15.64 3.49 18.40
N LYS A 60 14.35 3.15 18.43
CA LYS A 60 13.72 2.49 19.58
C LYS A 60 14.19 1.05 19.75
N LEU A 61 14.65 0.43 18.66
CA LEU A 61 15.24 -0.91 18.67
C LEU A 61 16.77 -0.91 18.85
N LYS A 62 17.40 0.25 19.04
CA LYS A 62 18.87 0.42 19.22
C LYS A 62 19.70 -0.27 18.14
N SER A 63 19.25 -0.23 16.89
CA SER A 63 19.92 -0.89 15.76
C SER A 63 20.20 -2.38 16.00
N ALA A 64 19.26 -3.07 16.66
CA ALA A 64 19.32 -4.51 16.83
C ALA A 64 19.54 -5.21 15.47
N PRO A 65 20.20 -6.38 15.42
CA PRO A 65 20.39 -7.14 14.18
C PRO A 65 19.07 -7.58 13.51
N HIS A 66 17.94 -7.39 14.21
CA HIS A 66 16.58 -7.68 13.75
C HIS A 66 15.75 -6.38 13.61
N GLY A 67 16.42 -5.25 13.41
CA GLY A 67 15.79 -3.96 13.13
C GLY A 67 14.99 -3.98 11.82
N PRO A 68 14.15 -2.97 11.59
CA PRO A 68 13.32 -2.89 10.40
C PRO A 68 14.20 -2.65 9.17
N LYS A 69 13.78 -3.22 8.04
CA LYS A 69 14.60 -3.32 6.84
C LYS A 69 13.96 -2.66 5.64
N GLU A 70 12.65 -2.57 5.65
CA GLU A 70 11.87 -1.82 4.68
C GLU A 70 10.62 -1.27 5.35
N ILE A 71 10.12 -0.19 4.80
CA ILE A 71 8.78 0.30 5.05
C ILE A 71 8.18 0.77 3.73
N HIS A 72 6.92 0.45 3.50
CA HIS A 72 6.22 0.89 2.31
C HIS A 72 4.75 1.15 2.57
N VAL A 73 4.17 1.95 1.69
CA VAL A 73 2.77 2.37 1.77
C VAL A 73 2.08 2.16 0.44
N ARG A 74 0.85 1.66 0.52
CA ARG A 74 -0.10 1.63 -0.59
C ARG A 74 -1.34 2.42 -0.20
N LEU A 75 -1.92 3.14 -1.15
CA LEU A 75 -3.13 3.95 -0.94
C LEU A 75 -4.20 3.52 -1.93
N ASN A 76 -5.47 3.57 -1.56
CA ASN A 76 -6.54 3.24 -2.50
C ASN A 76 -6.75 4.36 -3.53
N GLU A 77 -6.92 3.95 -4.78
CA GLU A 77 -7.40 4.83 -5.85
C GLU A 77 -8.78 5.41 -5.49
N SER A 78 -8.97 6.69 -5.77
CA SER A 78 -10.24 7.38 -5.55
C SER A 78 -11.32 6.85 -6.51
N ASP A 79 -12.60 6.95 -6.11
CA ASP A 79 -13.78 6.60 -6.92
C ASP A 79 -13.90 5.17 -7.41
N LYS A 80 -13.10 4.25 -6.90
CA LYS A 80 -13.29 2.86 -7.27
C LYS A 80 -14.45 2.24 -6.49
N PRO A 81 -15.34 1.50 -7.16
CA PRO A 81 -16.42 0.77 -6.48
C PRO A 81 -15.87 -0.40 -5.65
N PHE A 82 -14.64 -0.83 -5.90
CA PHE A 82 -13.92 -1.85 -5.16
C PHE A 82 -12.56 -1.32 -4.69
N PRO A 83 -11.96 -1.87 -3.62
CA PRO A 83 -10.64 -1.45 -3.17
C PRO A 83 -9.58 -1.67 -4.24
N PHE A 84 -8.76 -0.65 -4.47
CA PHE A 84 -7.74 -0.65 -5.52
C PHE A 84 -6.45 0.00 -5.00
N PRO A 85 -5.64 -0.75 -4.23
CA PRO A 85 -4.47 -0.22 -3.56
C PRO A 85 -3.30 -0.03 -4.54
N VAL A 86 -2.96 1.23 -4.81
CA VAL A 86 -1.80 1.62 -5.62
C VAL A 86 -0.59 1.92 -4.74
N PHE A 87 0.60 1.64 -5.26
CA PHE A 87 1.84 1.92 -4.53
C PHE A 87 2.13 3.42 -4.46
N ALA A 88 2.47 3.88 -3.25
CA ALA A 88 2.60 5.30 -2.94
C ALA A 88 3.93 5.70 -2.29
N GLY A 89 4.74 4.74 -1.84
CA GLY A 89 6.07 5.03 -1.30
C GLY A 89 6.79 3.81 -0.75
N TRP A 90 8.12 3.89 -0.74
CA TRP A 90 9.03 2.86 -0.26
C TRP A 90 10.30 3.47 0.33
N VAL A 91 10.76 2.92 1.44
CA VAL A 91 12.07 3.20 2.02
C VAL A 91 12.66 1.90 2.53
N GLU A 92 13.94 1.69 2.26
CA GLU A 92 14.71 0.54 2.74
C GLU A 92 15.88 1.00 3.62
N ALA A 93 16.33 0.10 4.50
CA ALA A 93 17.54 0.28 5.28
C ALA A 93 18.78 0.20 4.38
N GLU A 94 19.88 0.84 4.81
CA GLU A 94 21.11 0.95 4.03
C GLU A 94 21.67 -0.40 3.60
N ASP A 95 21.69 -1.38 4.51
CA ASP A 95 22.23 -2.70 4.23
C ASP A 95 21.39 -3.47 3.20
N VAL A 96 20.07 -3.29 3.21
CA VAL A 96 19.18 -3.86 2.19
C VAL A 96 19.40 -3.19 0.85
N ARG A 97 19.53 -1.86 0.83
CA ARG A 97 19.84 -1.11 -0.39
C ARG A 97 21.13 -1.59 -1.04
N GLN A 98 22.18 -1.76 -0.23
CA GLN A 98 23.47 -2.25 -0.70
C GLN A 98 23.36 -3.66 -1.27
N THR A 99 22.70 -4.58 -0.56
CA THR A 99 22.46 -5.94 -1.08
C THR A 99 21.68 -5.89 -2.40
N ARG A 100 20.61 -5.11 -2.48
CA ARG A 100 19.81 -4.94 -3.70
C ARG A 100 20.65 -4.43 -4.87
N GLN A 101 21.48 -3.42 -4.65
CA GLN A 101 22.38 -2.85 -5.67
C GLN A 101 23.45 -3.86 -6.11
N GLN A 102 24.04 -4.60 -5.18
CA GLN A 102 25.00 -5.68 -5.49
C GLN A 102 24.37 -6.76 -6.39
N TRP A 103 23.09 -7.04 -6.20
CA TRP A 103 22.32 -8.02 -6.98
C TRP A 103 21.73 -7.41 -8.25
N ASN A 104 22.04 -6.15 -8.57
CA ASN A 104 21.52 -5.41 -9.72
C ASN A 104 19.98 -5.37 -9.79
N HIS A 105 19.33 -5.32 -8.62
CA HIS A 105 17.87 -5.21 -8.53
C HIS A 105 17.44 -3.73 -8.58
N PRO A 106 16.37 -3.39 -9.34
CA PRO A 106 15.91 -2.00 -9.48
C PRO A 106 15.34 -1.45 -8.16
N ASP A 107 15.36 -0.13 -7.99
CA ASP A 107 14.75 0.52 -6.82
C ASP A 107 13.22 0.45 -6.92
N PRO A 108 12.54 -0.19 -5.94
CA PRO A 108 11.07 -0.31 -5.94
C PRO A 108 10.35 1.03 -6.02
N GLY A 109 10.89 2.08 -5.39
CA GLY A 109 10.29 3.40 -5.35
C GLY A 109 10.24 4.09 -6.71
N LEU A 110 11.22 3.83 -7.58
CA LEU A 110 11.35 4.51 -8.88
C LEU A 110 10.36 4.02 -9.93
N HIS A 111 9.98 2.74 -9.89
CA HIS A 111 9.20 2.13 -10.97
C HIS A 111 7.74 1.86 -10.61
N ARG A 112 7.39 1.94 -9.31
CA ARG A 112 6.09 1.47 -8.84
C ARG A 112 5.15 2.57 -8.42
N PHE A 113 5.56 3.84 -8.49
CA PHE A 113 4.64 4.89 -8.12
C PHE A 113 3.37 4.86 -9.00
N GLY A 114 2.20 4.69 -8.38
CA GLY A 114 0.93 4.51 -9.08
C GLY A 114 0.70 3.12 -9.68
N ASP A 115 1.61 2.17 -9.47
CA ASP A 115 1.47 0.76 -9.89
C ASP A 115 0.25 0.13 -9.21
N ASP A 116 -0.57 -0.53 -10.03
CA ASP A 116 -1.87 -1.09 -9.67
C ASP A 116 -1.84 -2.60 -9.43
N VAL A 117 -0.65 -3.21 -9.37
CA VAL A 117 -0.50 -4.62 -9.02
C VAL A 117 -1.29 -4.92 -7.74
N TYR A 118 -2.32 -5.75 -7.89
CA TYR A 118 -3.19 -6.19 -6.82
C TYR A 118 -2.39 -6.68 -5.62
N SER A 119 -2.76 -6.24 -4.43
CA SER A 119 -2.09 -6.59 -3.19
C SER A 119 -3.04 -7.32 -2.26
N GLU A 120 -2.83 -8.62 -2.09
CA GLU A 120 -3.57 -9.41 -1.09
C GLU A 120 -3.36 -8.88 0.33
N ILE A 121 -2.19 -8.32 0.60
CA ILE A 121 -1.83 -7.67 1.86
C ILE A 121 -2.86 -6.59 2.23
N TYR A 122 -3.37 -5.85 1.24
CA TYR A 122 -4.41 -4.86 1.49
C TYR A 122 -5.70 -5.50 1.99
N GLY A 123 -6.20 -6.52 1.29
CA GLY A 123 -7.44 -7.20 1.65
C GLY A 123 -7.35 -7.85 3.04
N GLU A 124 -6.19 -8.43 3.36
CA GLU A 124 -5.90 -8.95 4.69
C GLU A 124 -5.89 -7.85 5.74
N ALA A 125 -5.11 -6.78 5.56
CA ALA A 125 -5.03 -5.67 6.52
C ALA A 125 -6.40 -5.02 6.76
N PHE A 126 -7.23 -4.86 5.72
CA PHE A 126 -8.61 -4.39 5.86
C PHE A 126 -9.44 -5.31 6.76
N ARG A 127 -9.36 -6.64 6.58
CA ARG A 127 -10.12 -7.59 7.43
C ARG A 127 -9.73 -7.46 8.90
N TYR A 128 -8.44 -7.37 9.21
CA TYR A 128 -7.94 -7.20 10.59
C TYR A 128 -8.33 -5.83 11.17
N ALA A 129 -8.34 -4.78 10.36
CA ALA A 129 -8.85 -3.48 10.78
C ALA A 129 -10.37 -3.47 10.99
N ASN A 130 -11.11 -4.33 10.29
CA ASN A 130 -12.56 -4.47 10.38
C ASN A 130 -13.02 -5.49 11.44
N GLN A 131 -12.13 -5.89 12.33
CA GLN A 131 -12.39 -6.78 13.46
C GLN A 131 -11.96 -6.09 14.76
N LYS A 132 -12.46 -6.59 15.90
CA LYS A 132 -12.02 -6.13 17.23
C LYS A 132 -10.68 -6.75 17.61
N GLY A 133 -9.81 -6.01 18.29
CA GLY A 133 -8.60 -6.54 18.91
C GLY A 133 -7.32 -6.33 18.10
N ASN A 134 -6.66 -7.41 17.64
CA ASN A 134 -5.40 -7.27 16.92
C ASN A 134 -5.64 -6.80 15.47
N HIS A 135 -5.18 -5.60 15.15
CA HIS A 135 -5.31 -5.01 13.80
C HIS A 135 -4.11 -5.24 12.88
N PHE A 136 -3.13 -6.05 13.32
CA PHE A 136 -1.97 -6.38 12.51
C PHE A 136 -2.11 -7.73 11.82
N ARG A 137 -1.82 -7.75 10.52
CA ARG A 137 -1.52 -8.98 9.77
C ARG A 137 -0.02 -9.17 9.67
N TYR A 138 0.43 -10.40 9.86
CA TYR A 138 1.82 -10.82 9.68
C TYR A 138 1.99 -11.59 8.39
N ARG A 139 3.16 -11.58 7.77
CA ARG A 139 3.56 -12.60 6.79
C ARG A 139 4.92 -13.12 7.21
N ASP A 140 5.05 -14.44 7.29
CA ASP A 140 6.25 -15.13 7.75
C ASP A 140 6.66 -16.16 6.71
N TRP A 141 7.69 -15.80 5.93
CA TRP A 141 8.18 -16.64 4.85
C TRP A 141 9.14 -17.73 5.34
N GLU A 142 9.54 -17.73 6.63
CA GLU A 142 10.33 -18.82 7.21
C GLU A 142 9.43 -20.00 7.65
N GLU A 143 8.17 -19.74 7.98
CA GLU A 143 7.19 -20.75 8.42
C GLU A 143 6.41 -21.42 7.26
N GLY A 144 6.84 -21.23 6.00
CA GLY A 144 6.31 -21.96 4.85
C GLY A 144 5.25 -21.23 4.01
N GLU A 145 4.97 -19.95 4.25
CA GLU A 145 4.14 -19.11 3.35
C GLU A 145 4.90 -18.71 2.05
N ILE A 146 5.68 -19.62 1.44
CA ILE A 146 6.24 -19.42 0.09
C ILE A 146 5.13 -19.76 -0.93
N LEU A 147 4.02 -19.02 -0.88
CA LEU A 147 3.14 -18.96 -2.03
C LEU A 147 3.79 -18.03 -3.05
N GLU A 148 4.14 -18.65 -4.17
CA GLU A 148 4.69 -18.08 -5.38
C GLU A 148 4.07 -16.70 -5.67
N LYS A 149 4.88 -15.65 -5.55
CA LYS A 149 4.44 -14.30 -5.88
C LYS A 149 4.16 -14.20 -7.38
N ARG A 150 2.95 -13.77 -7.76
CA ARG A 150 2.64 -13.37 -9.14
C ARG A 150 3.64 -12.29 -9.56
N SER A 151 4.05 -12.31 -10.82
CA SER A 151 5.20 -11.58 -11.39
C SER A 151 5.22 -10.04 -11.18
N GLY A 152 4.16 -9.44 -10.64
CA GLY A 152 4.06 -8.02 -10.25
C GLY A 152 4.51 -7.69 -8.82
N GLU A 153 4.79 -8.67 -7.96
CA GLU A 153 5.19 -8.43 -6.56
C GLU A 153 6.71 -8.45 -6.31
N LYS A 154 7.51 -8.29 -7.37
CA LYS A 154 8.99 -8.36 -7.40
C LYS A 154 9.74 -7.44 -6.42
N ALA A 155 9.06 -6.51 -5.76
CA ALA A 155 9.69 -5.47 -4.94
C ALA A 155 9.63 -5.74 -3.43
N THR A 156 8.76 -6.65 -2.96
CA THR A 156 8.72 -7.13 -1.56
C THR A 156 9.25 -8.56 -1.48
N ASP A 157 10.19 -8.90 -2.35
CA ASP A 157 10.68 -10.26 -2.52
C ASP A 157 11.47 -10.69 -1.28
N PRO A 158 11.16 -11.85 -0.66
CA PRO A 158 12.05 -12.49 0.31
C PRO A 158 13.51 -12.61 -0.18
N LYS A 159 13.74 -12.63 -1.50
CA LYS A 159 15.09 -12.57 -2.12
C LYS A 159 15.85 -11.27 -1.86
N ALA A 160 15.16 -10.15 -1.57
CA ALA A 160 15.80 -8.93 -1.06
C ALA A 160 16.20 -9.05 0.42
N GLY A 161 15.93 -10.20 1.05
CA GLY A 161 16.30 -10.53 2.41
C GLY A 161 15.18 -10.34 3.42
N ASN A 162 14.02 -9.78 3.06
CA ASN A 162 12.93 -9.50 3.99
C ASN A 162 11.93 -10.66 4.06
N ARG A 163 12.07 -11.50 5.09
CA ARG A 163 11.29 -12.73 5.28
C ARG A 163 10.23 -12.64 6.35
N PHE A 164 10.02 -11.46 6.93
CA PHE A 164 8.89 -11.21 7.81
C PHE A 164 8.33 -9.81 7.58
N GLN A 165 7.00 -9.68 7.55
CA GLN A 165 6.31 -8.39 7.45
C GLN A 165 5.22 -8.29 8.51
N THR A 166 5.02 -7.08 9.03
CA THR A 166 3.80 -6.71 9.75
C THR A 166 3.12 -5.56 9.03
N CYS A 167 1.82 -5.74 8.84
CA CYS A 167 0.98 -4.91 7.98
C CYS A 167 -0.13 -4.28 8.81
N LEU A 168 -0.36 -2.99 8.63
CA LEU A 168 -1.39 -2.22 9.30
C LEU A 168 -2.22 -1.44 8.30
N ALA A 169 -3.54 -1.40 8.49
CA ALA A 169 -4.41 -0.52 7.71
C ALA A 169 -4.23 0.94 8.13
N ILE A 170 -4.14 1.84 7.15
CA ILE A 170 -4.26 3.28 7.37
C ILE A 170 -5.74 3.61 7.32
N VAL A 171 -6.29 4.15 8.40
CA VAL A 171 -7.72 4.43 8.50
C VAL A 171 -7.97 5.90 8.75
N ILE A 172 -8.77 6.51 7.88
CA ILE A 172 -9.09 7.94 7.88
C ILE A 172 -10.58 8.10 7.61
N GLY A 173 -11.30 8.80 8.49
CA GLY A 173 -12.76 9.00 8.37
C GLY A 173 -13.50 7.67 8.20
N GLU A 174 -13.14 6.67 9.02
CA GLU A 174 -13.66 5.28 9.00
C GLU A 174 -13.35 4.48 7.73
N ARG A 175 -12.60 5.02 6.77
CA ARG A 175 -12.21 4.32 5.55
C ARG A 175 -10.82 3.72 5.68
N CYS A 176 -10.67 2.48 5.21
CA CYS A 176 -9.35 1.90 5.00
C CYS A 176 -8.69 2.52 3.76
N ALA A 177 -8.05 3.67 3.97
CA ALA A 177 -7.43 4.48 2.94
C ALA A 177 -6.20 3.82 2.30
N GLY A 178 -5.58 2.86 2.98
CA GLY A 178 -4.38 2.19 2.49
C GLY A 178 -3.77 1.22 3.48
N THR A 179 -2.52 0.83 3.24
CA THR A 179 -1.72 0.01 4.14
C THR A 179 -0.37 0.61 4.39
N LEU A 180 0.11 0.46 5.63
CA LEU A 180 1.47 0.72 6.05
C LEU A 180 2.11 -0.61 6.45
N VAL A 181 3.21 -0.96 5.79
CA VAL A 181 3.87 -2.26 5.95
C VAL A 181 5.32 -2.02 6.33
N VAL A 182 5.79 -2.73 7.36
CA VAL A 182 7.22 -2.78 7.71
C VAL A 182 7.71 -4.22 7.54
N GLY A 183 8.88 -4.36 6.92
CA GLY A 183 9.53 -5.63 6.71
C GLY A 183 10.80 -5.78 7.54
N PHE A 184 11.12 -7.03 7.85
CA PHE A 184 12.25 -7.48 8.63
C PHE A 184 12.91 -8.66 7.93
N ARG A 185 14.21 -8.85 8.19
CA ARG A 185 14.95 -9.99 7.62
C ARG A 185 14.42 -11.35 8.07
N LYS A 186 13.95 -11.42 9.30
CA LYS A 186 13.29 -12.57 9.92
C LYS A 186 12.32 -12.07 10.98
N LYS A 187 11.48 -12.96 11.52
CA LYS A 187 10.58 -12.64 12.63
C LYS A 187 11.36 -12.03 13.79
N PRO A 188 11.12 -10.76 14.16
CA PRO A 188 11.83 -10.14 15.26
C PRO A 188 11.29 -10.67 16.60
N PRO A 189 12.09 -10.65 17.67
CA PRO A 189 11.61 -10.96 19.02
C PRO A 189 10.35 -10.17 19.37
N GLN A 190 9.43 -10.77 20.14
CA GLN A 190 8.09 -10.22 20.42
C GLN A 190 8.14 -8.77 20.92
N LYS A 191 9.08 -8.43 21.81
CA LYS A 191 9.25 -7.07 22.33
C LYS A 191 9.54 -6.06 21.21
N LEU A 192 10.37 -6.43 20.23
CA LEU A 192 10.70 -5.57 19.09
C LEU A 192 9.50 -5.45 18.14
N LEU A 193 8.80 -6.57 17.89
CA LEU A 193 7.58 -6.57 17.09
C LEU A 193 6.53 -5.63 17.68
N THR A 194 6.23 -5.76 18.97
CA THR A 194 5.28 -4.90 19.68
C THR A 194 5.71 -3.43 19.63
N THR A 195 7.01 -3.14 19.73
CA THR A 195 7.52 -1.76 19.64
C THR A 195 7.31 -1.17 18.25
N ALA A 196 7.64 -1.92 17.20
CA ALA A 196 7.41 -1.51 15.81
C ALA A 196 5.91 -1.28 15.56
N GLN A 197 5.06 -2.18 16.06
CA GLN A 197 3.62 -2.06 15.99
C GLN A 197 3.10 -0.80 16.66
N THR A 198 3.49 -0.52 17.90
CA THR A 198 3.11 0.71 18.60
C THR A 198 3.44 1.94 17.75
N ILE A 199 4.64 2.00 17.20
CA ILE A 199 5.06 3.10 16.33
C ILE A 199 4.19 3.19 15.08
N LEU A 200 3.94 2.07 14.38
CA LEU A 200 3.06 2.06 13.22
C LEU A 200 1.65 2.55 13.57
N ARG A 201 1.11 2.17 14.74
CA ARG A 201 -0.19 2.68 15.21
C ARG A 201 -0.18 4.18 15.39
N GLU A 202 0.85 4.74 16.02
CA GLU A 202 0.98 6.19 16.23
C GLU A 202 0.97 6.97 14.91
N TRP A 203 1.54 6.41 13.83
CA TRP A 203 1.59 7.07 12.51
C TRP A 203 0.35 6.83 11.64
N ALA A 204 -0.34 5.71 11.82
CA ALA A 204 -1.48 5.30 10.99
C ALA A 204 -2.85 5.65 11.59
N ARG A 205 -2.90 6.15 12.83
CA ARG A 205 -4.12 6.52 13.53
C ARG A 205 -4.45 8.01 13.42
N GLU A 206 -5.72 8.29 13.15
CA GLU A 206 -6.24 9.65 12.99
C GLU A 206 -6.34 10.42 14.30
N ASP A 207 -6.60 9.74 15.42
CA ASP A 207 -6.73 10.34 16.75
C ASP A 207 -5.38 10.65 17.41
N PHE A 208 -4.27 10.26 16.77
CA PHE A 208 -2.94 10.56 17.27
C PHE A 208 -2.46 11.92 16.74
N THR A 209 -2.56 12.94 17.58
CA THR A 209 -2.45 14.36 17.15
C THR A 209 -1.07 14.98 17.36
N THR A 210 -0.05 14.23 17.79
CA THR A 210 1.29 14.83 17.94
C THR A 210 1.77 15.38 16.60
N PRO A 211 2.39 16.58 16.58
CA PRO A 211 2.81 17.22 15.32
C PRO A 211 3.73 16.37 14.45
N ARG A 212 4.42 15.38 15.03
CA ARG A 212 5.32 14.47 14.31
C ARG A 212 4.61 13.22 13.78
N ARG A 213 3.86 12.51 14.62
CA ARG A 213 3.28 11.20 14.28
C ARG A 213 1.97 11.33 13.48
N GLY A 214 1.21 12.40 13.69
CA GLY A 214 0.02 12.70 12.89
C GLY A 214 0.32 13.20 11.47
N ARG A 215 1.60 13.40 11.09
CA ARG A 215 1.97 14.00 9.80
C ARG A 215 1.53 13.15 8.61
N LEU A 216 1.63 11.83 8.70
CA LEU A 216 1.20 10.94 7.63
C LEU A 216 -0.30 11.12 7.38
N ILE A 217 -1.12 11.02 8.43
CA ILE A 217 -2.57 11.18 8.31
C ILE A 217 -2.96 12.59 7.86
N LYS A 218 -2.36 13.63 8.46
CA LYS A 218 -2.61 15.03 8.06
C LYS A 218 -2.27 15.27 6.60
N PHE A 219 -1.17 14.69 6.12
CA PHE A 219 -0.77 14.76 4.72
C PHE A 219 -1.78 14.04 3.81
N LEU A 220 -2.17 12.81 4.16
CA LEU A 220 -3.09 11.99 3.36
C LEU A 220 -4.49 12.62 3.28
N LYS A 221 -4.97 13.28 4.34
CA LYS A 221 -6.27 13.99 4.36
C LYS A 221 -6.40 15.11 3.32
N ARG A 222 -5.30 15.55 2.69
CA ARG A 222 -5.33 16.51 1.58
C ARG A 222 -5.91 15.91 0.31
N PHE A 223 -5.84 14.60 0.15
CA PHE A 223 -6.31 13.88 -1.02
C PHE A 223 -7.75 13.40 -0.85
N ASP A 224 -8.38 13.07 -1.97
CA ASP A 224 -9.61 12.31 -2.00
C ASP A 224 -9.30 10.83 -1.79
N LEU A 225 -9.63 10.31 -0.61
CA LEU A 225 -9.22 8.99 -0.17
C LEU A 225 -10.22 7.93 -0.62
N GLY A 226 -9.74 6.91 -1.34
CA GLY A 226 -10.53 5.74 -1.69
C GLY A 226 -10.68 4.72 -0.55
N GLY A 227 -11.20 3.55 -0.91
CA GLY A 227 -11.28 2.39 -0.03
C GLY A 227 -12.62 2.21 0.71
N PRO A 228 -12.87 0.99 1.21
CA PRO A 228 -14.09 0.61 1.90
C PRO A 228 -14.15 1.23 3.31
N ARG A 229 -15.37 1.44 3.80
CA ARG A 229 -15.62 1.81 5.21
C ARG A 229 -15.51 0.59 6.11
N LEU A 230 -15.00 0.80 7.32
CA LEU A 230 -15.05 -0.19 8.38
C LEU A 230 -16.48 -0.33 8.89
N GLN A 231 -16.91 -1.56 9.18
CA GLN A 231 -18.24 -1.89 9.70
C GLN A 231 -18.20 -2.19 11.21
N ARG A 232 -17.12 -2.80 11.72
CA ARG A 232 -17.02 -3.27 13.11
C ARG A 232 -15.58 -3.15 13.62
N SER A 233 -15.19 -1.97 14.05
CA SER A 233 -13.79 -1.72 14.42
C SER A 233 -13.67 -0.88 15.70
N ASP A 234 -12.80 -1.33 16.61
CA ASP A 234 -12.26 -0.52 17.72
C ASP A 234 -10.93 0.17 17.33
N TRP A 235 -10.51 0.02 16.07
CA TRP A 235 -9.30 0.66 15.54
C TRP A 235 -9.44 2.19 15.47
N VAL A 236 -10.64 2.66 15.17
CA VAL A 236 -11.01 4.08 15.16
C VAL A 236 -12.10 4.26 16.21
N LYS A 237 -11.99 5.31 17.04
CA LYS A 237 -13.13 5.73 17.85
C LYS A 237 -14.24 6.17 16.90
N GLN A 238 -15.33 5.41 16.85
CA GLN A 238 -16.56 5.85 16.18
C GLN A 238 -16.98 7.15 16.86
N ILE A 239 -17.03 8.25 16.11
CA ILE A 239 -17.46 9.57 16.58
C ILE A 239 -18.98 9.65 16.41
#